data_AF-A0A970XLC3-F1
#
_entry.id   AF-A0A970XLC3-F1
#
_cell.length_a   1.000
_cell.length_b   1.000
_cell.length_c   1.000
_cell.angle_alpha   90.00
_cell.angle_beta   90.00
_cell.angle_gamma   90.00
#
_symmetry.space_group_name_H-M   'P 1'
#
loop_
_entity.id
_entity.type
_entity.pdbx_description
1 polymer ?
#
loop_
_entity_poly.entity_id
_entity_poly.type
_entity_poly.pdbx_seq_one_letter_code
_entity_poly.pdbx_strand_id
1 'polypeptide(L)' 'MPLNKEIKKVLVIGSGPIVIGQAAEFDYAGTQACRALKEDGIEIVLVNSNPATIMTD' A
#
# COMPACT_ATOMS: atom_id res chain seq x y z
N MET A 1 -16.24 10.43 8.84
CA MET A 1 -16.97 10.50 7.56
C MET A 1 -17.10 9.09 7.01
N PRO A 2 -18.18 8.75 6.29
CA PRO A 2 -18.30 7.46 5.62
C PRO A 2 -17.33 7.34 4.44
N LEU A 3 -17.16 6.12 3.93
CA LEU A 3 -16.36 5.83 2.73
C LEU A 3 -16.84 6.63 1.51
N ASN A 4 -15.91 7.24 0.76
CA ASN A 4 -16.24 7.90 -0.51
C ASN A 4 -16.46 6.85 -1.61
N LYS A 5 -17.72 6.65 -2.01
CA LYS A 5 -18.11 5.65 -3.01
C LYS A 5 -17.72 6.00 -4.45
N GLU A 6 -17.29 7.23 -4.74
CA GLU A 6 -16.83 7.66 -6.06
C GLU A 6 -15.43 7.14 -6.39
N ILE A 7 -14.60 6.90 -5.36
CA ILE A 7 -13.26 6.35 -5.54
C ILE A 7 -13.37 4.85 -5.77
N LYS A 8 -13.08 4.42 -7.00
CA LYS A 8 -13.11 3.00 -7.39
C LYS A 8 -11.73 2.36 -7.42
N LYS A 9 -10.69 3.16 -7.63
CA LYS A 9 -9.33 2.70 -7.81
C LYS A 9 -8.33 3.65 -7.16
N VAL A 10 -7.32 3.10 -6.50
CA VAL A 10 -6.27 3.86 -5.82
C VAL A 10 -4.90 3.35 -6.25
N LEU A 11 -3.97 4.28 -6.47
CA LEU A 11 -2.54 3.98 -6.61
C LEU A 11 -1.86 4.11 -5.25
N VAL A 12 -1.26 3.03 -4.77
CA VAL A 12 -0.43 3.00 -3.56
C VAL A 12 1.04 3.08 -3.98
N ILE A 13 1.75 4.11 -3.50
CA ILE A 13 3.17 4.32 -3.77
C ILE A 13 3.96 3.80 -2.58
N GLY A 14 4.76 2.75 -2.79
CA GLY A 14 5.67 2.19 -1.80
C GLY A 14 6.90 3.06 -1.59
N SER A 15 7.63 2.79 -0.50
CA SER A 15 8.80 3.55 -0.08
C SER A 15 10.05 3.27 -0.93
N GLY A 16 10.08 2.17 -1.69
CA GLY A 16 11.28 1.71 -2.37
C GLY A 16 12.22 0.94 -1.43
N PRO A 17 13.52 0.85 -1.77
CA PRO A 17 14.50 0.08 -0.99
C PRO A 17 14.66 0.60 0.44
N ILE A 18 14.98 -0.29 1.37
CA ILE A 18 15.27 0.07 2.77
C ILE A 18 16.53 0.93 2.84
N VAL A 19 16.43 2.05 3.56
CA VAL A 19 17.55 2.94 3.88
C VAL A 19 17.49 3.34 5.37
N ILE A 20 18.60 3.87 5.91
CA ILE A 20 18.61 4.38 7.28
C ILE A 20 17.59 5.52 7.40
N GLY A 21 16.65 5.39 8.34
CA GLY A 21 15.55 6.34 8.54
C GLY A 21 14.31 6.09 7.68
N GLN A 22 14.33 5.07 6.80
CA GLN A 22 13.16 4.61 6.04
C GLN A 22 13.27 3.11 5.78
N ALA A 23 12.72 2.29 6.67
CA ALA A 23 12.92 0.85 6.67
C ALA A 23 11.60 0.06 6.54
N ALA A 24 11.50 -1.06 7.26
CA ALA A 24 10.42 -2.05 7.12
C ALA A 24 9.05 -1.53 7.57
N GLU A 25 9.00 -0.43 8.31
CA GLU A 25 7.76 0.20 8.76
C GLU A 25 6.83 0.55 7.59
N PHE A 26 7.38 0.84 6.41
CA PHE A 26 6.60 1.16 5.21
C PHE A 26 6.06 -0.08 4.49
N ASP A 27 6.74 -1.22 4.58
CA ASP A 27 6.17 -2.48 4.10
C ASP A 27 4.98 -2.90 4.98
N TYR A 28 5.14 -2.79 6.30
CA TYR A 28 4.07 -3.04 7.26
C TYR A 28 2.85 -2.12 7.02
N ALA A 29 3.08 -0.80 6.96
CA ALA A 29 2.01 0.17 6.74
C ALA A 29 1.38 0.03 5.34
N GLY A 30 2.19 -0.20 4.30
CA GLY A 30 1.74 -0.41 2.92
C GLY A 30 0.87 -1.67 2.79
N THR A 31 1.27 -2.77 3.43
CA THR A 31 0.49 -4.01 3.50
C THR A 31 -0.85 -3.79 4.19
N GLN A 32 -0.86 -3.06 5.32
CA GLN A 32 -2.10 -2.72 6.01
C GLN A 32 -3.03 -1.85 5.17
N ALA A 33 -2.48 -0.84 4.49
CA ALA A 33 -3.24 0.00 3.59
C ALA A 33 -3.86 -0.81 2.45
N CYS A 34 -3.09 -1.71 1.83
CA CYS A 34 -3.61 -2.56 0.76
C CYS A 34 -4.73 -3.49 1.24
N ARG A 35 -4.59 -4.07 2.44
CA ARG A 35 -5.63 -4.92 3.04
C ARG A 35 -6.90 -4.13 3.33
N ALA A 36 -6.80 -2.96 3.97
CA ALA A 36 -7.94 -2.14 4.30
C ALA A 36 -8.72 -1.68 3.05
N LEU A 37 -8.00 -1.18 2.03
CA LEU A 37 -8.61 -0.76 0.76
C LEU A 37 -9.31 -1.94 0.05
N LYS A 38 -8.74 -3.15 0.13
CA LYS A 38 -9.31 -4.36 -0.45
C LYS A 38 -10.56 -4.82 0.27
N GLU A 39 -10.57 -4.73 1.61
CA GLU A 39 -11.75 -5.01 2.46
C GLU A 39 -12.91 -4.05 2.14
N ASP A 40 -12.60 -2.78 1.81
CA ASP A 40 -13.55 -1.78 1.36
C ASP A 40 -13.99 -1.95 -0.12
N GLY A 41 -13.47 -2.95 -0.82
CA GLY A 41 -13.83 -3.26 -2.22
C GLY A 41 -13.26 -2.27 -3.24
N ILE A 42 -12.19 -1.54 -2.89
CA ILE A 42 -11.50 -0.60 -3.78
C ILE A 42 -10.44 -1.35 -4.57
N GLU A 43 -10.35 -1.08 -5.87
CA GLU A 43 -9.28 -1.64 -6.71
C GLU A 43 -7.95 -0.95 -6.40
N ILE A 44 -6.88 -1.73 -6.29
CA ILE A 44 -5.57 -1.23 -5.87
C ILE A 44 -4.55 -1.51 -6.96
N VAL A 45 -3.77 -0.49 -7.31
CA VAL A 45 -2.51 -0.65 -8.03
C VAL A 45 -1.42 -0.23 -7.07
N LEU A 46 -0.40 -1.06 -6.91
CA LEU A 46 0.73 -0.76 -6.04
C LEU A 46 2.00 -0.70 -6.86
N VAL A 47 2.86 0.29 -6.58
CA VAL A 47 4.21 0.37 -7.13
C VAL A 47 5.20 0.44 -6.00
N ASN A 48 6.10 -0.53 -5.93
CA ASN A 48 7.23 -0.51 -5.02
C ASN A 48 8.42 -1.19 -5.71
N SER A 49 9.56 -0.53 -5.73
CA SER A 49 10.77 -1.07 -6.36
C SER A 49 11.55 -2.02 -5.45
N ASN A 50 11.18 -2.14 -4.17
CA ASN A 50 11.77 -3.12 -3.27
C ASN A 50 11.09 -4.48 -3.45
N PRO A 51 11.77 -5.50 -4.00
CA PRO A 51 11.16 -6.81 -4.23
C PRO A 51 11.00 -7.64 -2.95
N ALA A 52 11.60 -7.21 -1.83
CA ALA A 52 11.59 -7.93 -0.56
C ALA A 52 10.52 -7.37 0.40
N THR A 53 9.30 -7.16 -0.11
CA THR A 53 8.18 -6.61 0.67
C THR A 53 6.94 -7.47 0.55
N ILE A 54 6.21 -7.64 1.64
CA ILE A 54 4.91 -8.35 1.62
C ILE A 54 3.86 -7.55 0.85
N MET A 55 3.96 -6.21 0.84
CA MET A 55 2.99 -5.38 0.13
C MET A 55 3.00 -5.57 -1.41
N THR A 56 4.03 -6.21 -1.96
CA THR A 56 4.14 -6.54 -3.39
C THR A 56 3.72 -7.96 -3.76
N ASP A 57 3.35 -8.79 -2.78
CA ASP A 57 2.75 -10.12 -3.00
C ASP A 57 1.25 -10.02 -3.37
#